data_AF-A0AAV2QUM8-F1
#
_entry.id   AF-A0AAV2QUM8-F1
#
_cell.length_a   1.000
_cell.length_b   1.000
_cell.length_c   1.000
_cell.angle_alpha   90.00
_cell.angle_beta   90.00
_cell.angle_gamma   90.00
#
_symmetry.space_group_name_H-M   'P 1'
#
loop_
_entity.id
_entity.type
_entity.pdbx_description
1 polymer ?
#
loop_
_entity_poly.entity_id
_entity_poly.type
_entity_poly.pdbx_seq_one_letter_code
_entity_poly.pdbx_strand_id
1 'polypeptide(L)'
;MTVANYRPVCSLSPFSKIIEKVVYNKMTNFIDKYKILSKEQFGFRKNMGTDTALANYIDTILSGLNEKLYTVSIFMDLSKAFDVLNHNILKTKLEHYGFRSNFLEFLMNFVEN
;
A
#
# COMPACT_ATOMS: atom_id res chain seq x y z
N MET A 1 12.03 15.37 -24.21
CA MET A 1 11.56 14.74 -22.96
C MET A 1 11.35 15.85 -21.95
N THR A 2 10.11 16.20 -21.65
CA THR A 2 9.80 17.21 -20.63
C THR A 2 10.10 16.63 -19.24
N VAL A 3 10.57 17.47 -18.33
CA VAL A 3 10.92 17.13 -16.92
C VAL A 3 9.72 16.58 -16.12
N ALA A 4 8.51 16.56 -16.70
CA ALA A 4 7.26 16.14 -16.08
C ALA A 4 7.16 14.64 -15.73
N ASN A 5 7.93 13.76 -16.38
CA ASN A 5 7.82 12.30 -16.22
C ASN A 5 8.97 11.68 -15.39
N TYR A 6 9.78 12.48 -14.71
CA TYR A 6 10.83 11.94 -13.84
C TYR A 6 10.21 11.43 -12.54
N ARG A 7 10.42 10.14 -12.22
CA ARG A 7 10.08 9.57 -10.92
C ARG A 7 11.33 9.60 -10.05
N PRO A 8 11.42 10.48 -9.05
CA PRO A 8 12.55 10.48 -8.14
C PRO A 8 12.61 9.15 -7.39
N VAL A 9 13.81 8.58 -7.26
CA VAL A 9 14.06 7.37 -6.46
C VAL A 9 15.00 7.76 -5.34
N CYS A 10 14.57 7.58 -4.09
CA CYS A 10 15.42 7.84 -2.93
C CYS A 10 16.41 6.68 -2.75
N SER A 11 17.69 6.94 -2.98
CA SER A 11 18.75 5.98 -2.66
C SER A 11 19.14 6.12 -1.19
N LEU A 12 18.48 5.33 -0.34
CA LEU A 12 18.78 5.26 1.09
C LEU A 12 20.17 4.65 1.36
N SER A 13 20.81 5.10 2.44
CA SER A 13 22.06 4.50 2.92
C SER A 13 21.87 3.00 3.20
N PRO A 14 22.92 2.17 3.10
CA PRO A 14 22.82 0.74 3.42
C PRO A 14 22.29 0.48 4.83
N PHE A 15 22.67 1.31 5.81
CA PHE A 15 22.18 1.22 7.18
C PHE A 15 20.68 1.53 7.28
N SER A 16 20.22 2.57 6.59
CA SER A 16 18.80 2.91 6.52
C SER A 16 17.96 1.77 5.93
N LYS A 17 18.46 1.08 4.88
CA LYS A 17 17.78 -0.07 4.28
C LYS A 17 17.65 -1.26 5.23
N ILE A 18 18.66 -1.50 6.09
CA ILE A 18 18.59 -2.54 7.11
C ILE A 18 17.48 -2.21 8.11
N ILE A 19 17.45 -0.97 8.61
CA ILE A 19 16.42 -0.51 9.56
C ILE A 19 15.03 -0.61 8.92
N GLU A 20 14.88 -0.12 7.69
CA GLU A 20 13.64 -0.21 6.92
C GLU A 20 13.17 -1.66 6.80
N LYS A 21 14.08 -2.60 6.51
CA LYS A 21 13.73 -4.03 6.42
C LYS A 21 13.22 -4.58 7.75
N VAL A 22 13.83 -4.21 8.88
CA VAL A 22 13.38 -4.63 10.21
C VAL A 22 11.99 -4.07 10.52
N VAL A 23 11.78 -2.78 10.24
CA VAL A 23 10.50 -2.09 10.43
C VAL A 23 9.41 -2.72 9.57
N TYR A 24 9.68 -2.92 8.27
CA TYR A 24 8.79 -3.58 7.33
C TYR A 24 8.35 -4.96 7.82
N ASN A 25 9.29 -5.79 8.26
CA ASN A 25 8.99 -7.14 8.74
C ASN A 25 8.08 -7.08 9.98
N LYS A 26 8.36 -6.19 10.93
CA LYS A 26 7.53 -6.03 12.14
C LYS A 26 6.11 -5.56 11.81
N MET A 27 5.98 -4.55 10.96
CA MET A 27 4.68 -4.01 10.55
C MET A 27 3.86 -5.04 9.78
N THR A 28 4.48 -5.72 8.81
CA THR A 28 3.80 -6.73 7.99
C THR A 28 3.30 -7.88 8.86
N ASN A 29 4.11 -8.37 9.80
CA ASN A 29 3.70 -9.42 10.73
C ASN A 29 2.49 -9.00 11.60
N PHE A 30 2.46 -7.75 12.07
CA PHE A 30 1.33 -7.22 12.82
C PHE A 30 0.06 -7.12 11.95
N ILE A 31 0.20 -6.53 10.76
CA ILE A 31 -0.87 -6.33 9.80
C ILE A 31 -1.50 -7.66 9.38
N ASP A 32 -0.69 -8.67 9.07
CA ASP A 32 -1.16 -9.99 8.65
C ASP A 32 -1.76 -10.76 9.83
N LYS A 33 -1.19 -10.66 11.04
CA LYS A 33 -1.72 -11.31 12.24
C LYS A 33 -3.15 -10.84 12.56
N TYR A 34 -3.40 -9.54 12.44
CA TYR A 34 -4.71 -8.95 12.75
C TYR A 34 -5.60 -8.74 11.51
N LYS A 35 -5.16 -9.20 10.32
CA LYS A 35 -5.89 -9.08 9.05
C LYS A 35 -6.39 -7.65 8.79
N ILE A 36 -5.52 -6.67 9.01
CA ILE A 36 -5.86 -5.24 8.97
C ILE A 36 -6.20 -4.77 7.56
N LEU A 37 -5.53 -5.32 6.54
CA LEU A 37 -5.76 -4.98 5.14
C LEU A 37 -6.92 -5.79 4.55
N SER A 38 -7.63 -5.19 3.60
CA SER A 38 -8.66 -5.87 2.83
C SER A 38 -8.07 -7.07 2.05
N LYS A 39 -8.92 -8.07 1.79
CA LYS A 39 -8.53 -9.28 1.05
C LYS A 39 -8.28 -8.99 -0.42
N GLU A 40 -8.89 -7.92 -0.91
CA GLU A 40 -8.84 -7.38 -2.27
C GLU A 40 -7.65 -6.43 -2.47
N GLN A 41 -6.81 -6.24 -1.44
CA GLN A 41 -5.53 -5.54 -1.59
C GLN A 41 -4.44 -6.53 -2.03
N PHE A 42 -4.10 -6.48 -3.31
CA PHE A 42 -3.09 -7.37 -3.92
C PHE A 42 -1.68 -6.76 -3.91
N GLY A 43 -1.55 -5.45 -4.07
CA GLY A 43 -0.26 -4.77 -4.15
C GLY A 43 0.51 -4.76 -2.83
N PHE A 44 1.83 -4.90 -2.91
CA PHE A 44 2.77 -4.81 -1.77
C PHE A 44 2.53 -5.82 -0.64
N ARG A 45 1.84 -6.94 -0.93
CA ARG A 45 1.63 -8.03 0.03
C ARG A 45 2.46 -9.25 -0.34
N LYS A 46 2.87 -9.99 0.68
CA LYS A 46 3.56 -11.27 0.48
C LYS A 46 2.61 -12.28 -0.18
N ASN A 47 3.09 -12.98 -1.19
CA ASN A 47 2.36 -14.00 -1.95
C ASN A 47 1.11 -13.50 -2.72
N MET A 48 0.96 -12.18 -2.88
CA MET A 48 -0.06 -11.59 -3.74
C MET A 48 0.63 -10.83 -4.87
N GLY A 49 0.16 -11.05 -6.10
CA GLY A 49 0.73 -10.46 -7.30
C GLY A 49 -0.35 -9.88 -8.23
N THR A 50 0.10 -9.28 -9.33
CA THR A 50 -0.79 -8.75 -10.36
C THR A 50 -1.61 -9.83 -11.05
N ASP A 51 -1.08 -11.05 -11.11
CA ASP A 51 -1.73 -12.27 -11.56
C ASP A 51 -2.96 -12.61 -10.69
N THR A 52 -2.79 -12.61 -9.37
CA THR A 52 -3.90 -12.88 -8.43
C THR A 52 -4.97 -11.79 -8.47
N ALA A 53 -4.56 -10.52 -8.64
CA ALA A 53 -5.49 -9.41 -8.82
C ALA A 53 -6.31 -9.54 -10.10
N LEU A 54 -5.65 -9.87 -11.21
CA LEU A 54 -6.29 -10.04 -12.52
C LEU A 54 -7.24 -11.24 -12.52
N ALA A 55 -6.83 -12.36 -11.92
CA ALA A 55 -7.69 -13.53 -11.81
C ALA A 55 -8.98 -13.21 -11.02
N ASN A 56 -8.86 -12.54 -9.87
CA ASN A 56 -10.01 -12.14 -9.06
C ASN A 56 -10.93 -11.14 -9.81
N TYR A 57 -10.34 -10.19 -10.54
CA TYR A 57 -11.09 -9.24 -11.36
C TYR A 57 -11.89 -9.93 -12.48
N ILE A 58 -11.27 -10.85 -13.22
CA ILE A 58 -11.94 -11.62 -14.27
C ILE A 58 -13.07 -12.46 -13.69
N ASP A 59 -12.84 -13.14 -12.57
CA ASP A 59 -13.84 -13.96 -11.89
C ASP A 59 -15.07 -13.15 -11.46
N THR A 60 -14.84 -11.94 -10.94
CA THR A 60 -15.90 -11.00 -10.57
C THR A 60 -16.74 -10.59 -11.77
N ILE A 61 -16.10 -10.31 -12.91
CA ILE A 61 -16.81 -9.95 -14.14
C ILE A 61 -17.63 -11.12 -14.68
N LEU A 62 -17.03 -12.30 -14.77
CA LEU A 62 -17.69 -13.49 -15.29
C LEU A 62 -18.89 -13.87 -14.43
N SER A 63 -18.78 -13.74 -13.11
CA SER A 63 -19.88 -13.98 -12.17
C SER A 63 -21.05 -13.02 -12.43
N GLY A 64 -20.79 -11.72 -12.55
CA GLY A 64 -21.83 -10.73 -12.85
C GLY A 64 -22.51 -10.96 -14.21
N LEU A 65 -21.74 -11.34 -15.23
CA LEU A 65 -22.28 -11.69 -16.55
C LEU A 65 -23.15 -12.96 -16.51
N ASN A 66 -22.73 -13.99 -15.78
CA ASN A 66 -23.49 -15.23 -15.61
C ASN A 66 -24.84 -14.98 -14.92
N GLU A 67 -24.88 -14.05 -13.98
CA GLU A 67 -26.09 -13.61 -13.29
C GLU A 67 -26.95 -12.63 -14.13
N LYS A 68 -26.55 -12.35 -15.38
CA LYS A 68 -27.18 -11.39 -16.29
C LYS A 68 -27.26 -9.97 -15.72
N LEU A 69 -26.31 -9.61 -14.85
CA LEU A 69 -26.18 -8.27 -14.30
C LEU A 69 -25.37 -7.37 -15.22
N TYR A 70 -25.70 -6.07 -15.22
CA TYR A 70 -24.85 -5.06 -15.84
C TYR A 70 -23.59 -4.87 -15.00
N THR A 71 -22.45 -5.32 -15.54
CA THR A 71 -21.16 -5.22 -14.86
C THR A 71 -20.37 -4.04 -15.42
N VAL A 72 -19.92 -3.14 -14.55
CA VAL A 72 -19.14 -1.94 -14.92
C VAL A 72 -17.88 -1.88 -14.07
N SER A 73 -16.74 -1.64 -14.72
CA SER A 73 -15.45 -1.49 -14.06
C SER A 73 -15.01 -0.03 -14.06
N ILE A 74 -14.56 0.46 -12.91
CA ILE A 74 -14.01 1.80 -12.74
C ILE A 74 -12.53 1.68 -12.37
N PHE A 75 -11.67 2.30 -13.17
CA PHE A 75 -10.23 2.33 -12.92
C PHE A 75 -9.84 3.72 -12.41
N MET A 76 -9.03 3.75 -11.35
CA MET A 76 -8.54 4.98 -10.73
C MET A 76 -7.03 4.88 -10.57
N ASP A 77 -6.32 5.93 -11.00
CA ASP A 77 -4.88 6.06 -10.80
C ASP A 77 -4.58 7.39 -10.10
N LEU A 78 -3.69 7.34 -9.11
CA LEU A 78 -3.32 8.51 -8.31
C LEU A 78 -2.00 9.08 -8.83
N SER A 79 -2.06 10.31 -9.34
CA SER A 79 -0.87 11.05 -9.74
C SER A 79 0.03 11.32 -8.53
N LYS A 80 1.32 10.95 -8.64
CA LYS A 80 2.34 11.22 -7.61
C LYS A 80 1.92 10.81 -6.19
N ALA A 81 1.35 9.62 -6.04
CA ALA A 81 0.75 9.15 -4.79
C ALA A 81 1.66 9.27 -3.54
N PHE A 82 2.98 9.14 -3.69
CA PHE A 82 3.93 9.31 -2.60
C PHE A 82 4.27 10.78 -2.31
N ASP A 83 4.35 11.63 -3.34
CA ASP A 83 4.68 13.06 -3.18
C ASP A 83 3.50 13.87 -2.62
N VAL A 84 2.26 13.37 -2.80
CA VAL A 84 1.01 14.05 -2.39
C VAL A 84 0.49 13.53 -1.04
N LEU A 85 1.20 12.60 -0.41
CA LEU A 85 0.74 11.95 0.80
C LEU A 85 0.81 12.91 2.00
N ASN A 86 -0.35 13.20 2.60
CA ASN A 86 -0.42 14.08 3.77
C ASN A 86 -0.03 13.32 5.05
N HIS A 87 1.01 13.81 5.74
CA HIS A 87 1.57 13.16 6.94
C HIS A 87 0.58 13.12 8.12
N ASN A 88 -0.28 14.13 8.27
CA ASN A 88 -1.29 14.15 9.34
C ASN A 88 -2.36 13.07 9.13
N ILE A 89 -2.80 12.91 7.88
CA ILE A 89 -3.76 11.85 7.51
C ILE A 89 -3.11 10.48 7.69
N LEU A 90 -1.84 10.32 7.29
CA LEU A 90 -1.08 9.08 7.50
C LEU A 90 -1.00 8.72 8.98
N LYS A 91 -0.58 9.66 9.84
CA LYS A 91 -0.50 9.46 11.28
C LYS A 91 -1.83 8.98 11.87
N THR A 92 -2.91 9.68 11.54
CA THR A 92 -4.27 9.36 12.02
C THR A 92 -4.69 7.96 11.58
N LYS A 93 -4.35 7.58 10.33
CA LYS A 93 -4.66 6.25 9.78
C LYS A 93 -3.85 5.15 10.45
N LEU A 94 -2.57 5.39 10.74
CA LEU A 94 -1.73 4.44 11.47
C LEU A 94 -2.22 4.25 12.92
N GLU A 95 -2.64 5.32 13.59
CA GLU A 95 -3.26 5.24 14.92
C GLU A 95 -4.56 4.42 14.90
N HIS A 96 -5.39 4.62 13.86
CA HIS A 96 -6.61 3.86 13.64
C HIS A 96 -6.33 2.36 13.45
N TYR A 97 -5.27 2.00 12.72
CA TYR A 97 -4.83 0.60 12.57
C TYR A 97 -4.17 0.00 13.82
N GLY A 98 -3.98 0.78 14.88
CA GLY A 98 -3.47 0.29 16.16
C GLY A 98 -1.97 0.45 16.35
N PHE A 99 -1.27 1.17 15.47
CA PHE A 99 0.10 1.61 15.74
C PHE A 99 0.07 2.74 16.79
N ARG A 100 0.88 2.62 17.86
CA ARG A 100 0.84 3.54 19.02
C ARG A 100 2.23 3.89 19.53
N SER A 101 2.28 4.95 20.34
CA SER A 101 3.44 5.37 21.14
C SER A 101 4.71 5.60 20.31
N ASN A 102 5.87 5.34 20.90
CA ASN A 102 7.20 5.61 20.33
C ASN A 102 7.43 4.99 18.95
N PHE A 103 6.75 3.88 18.63
CA PHE A 103 6.88 3.28 17.30
C PHE A 103 6.22 4.13 16.21
N LEU A 104 5.05 4.70 16.50
CA LEU A 104 4.38 5.62 15.57
C LEU A 104 5.19 6.91 15.40
N GLU A 105 5.70 7.48 16.50
CA GLU A 105 6.54 8.68 16.45
C GLU A 105 7.82 8.43 15.65
N PHE A 106 8.47 7.28 15.87
CA PHE A 106 9.60 6.84 15.06
C PHE A 106 9.24 6.73 13.57
N LEU A 107 8.09 6.14 13.22
CA LEU A 107 7.65 6.02 11.82
C LEU A 107 7.42 7.40 11.19
N MET A 108 6.78 8.32 11.88
CA MET A 108 6.54 9.67 11.36
C MET A 108 7.86 10.40 11.13
N ASN A 109 8.81 10.31 12.07
CA ASN A 109 10.15 10.88 11.91
C ASN A 109 10.94 10.23 10.76
N PHE A 110 10.75 8.92 10.53
CA PHE A 110 11.41 8.20 9.44
C PHE A 110 10.85 8.57 8.05
N VAL A 111 9.59 9.01 7.97
CA VAL A 111 8.94 9.43 6.72
C VAL A 111 9.16 10.91 6.43
N GLU A 112 9.36 11.73 7.46
CA GLU A 112 9.65 13.17 7.32
C GLU A 112 11.08 13.49 6.90
N ASN A 113 12.05 12.62 7.21
CA ASN A 113 13.47 12.78 6.87
C ASN A 113 13.87 11.97 5.62
#